data_AF-A0A516V2M2-F1
#
_entry.id   AF-A0A516V2M2-F1
#
_cell.length_a   1.000
_cell.length_b   1.000
_cell.length_c   1.000
_cell.angle_alpha   90.00
_cell.angle_beta   90.00
_cell.angle_gamma   90.00
#
_symmetry.space_group_name_H-M   'P 1'
#
loop_
_entity.id
_entity.type
_entity.pdbx_description
1 polymer ?
#
loop_
_entity_poly.entity_id
_entity_poly.type
_entity_poly.pdbx_seq_one_letter_code
_entity_poly.pdbx_strand_id
1 'polypeptide(L)'
;MKMVVPTFGSLVSICTRRSGVVGNPSLRAARGRLPSTRCRPQTARRMPLQLLDAEALASAYRAARYVAATPAGALAVAVGAPVPALEAAIEADSFAFITAWNPASRPRDEDANRNADLALVAQLGMLESRRWPMRASAPDGDWGEPGWLLAGIDPESLDRLARAFGQAGTLFWRRGEPVRLRMVLPKPPGSRCDATDWLE
;
A
#
# COMPACT_ATOMS: atom_id res chain seq x y z
N MET A 1 17.72 -1.93 27.75
CA MET A 1 18.10 -2.71 26.53
C MET A 1 18.18 -1.76 25.35
N LYS A 2 19.36 -1.59 24.75
CA LYS A 2 19.55 -0.77 23.54
C LYS A 2 19.08 -1.59 22.33
N MET A 3 18.02 -1.15 21.66
CA MET A 3 17.54 -1.77 20.43
C MET A 3 18.25 -1.09 19.25
N VAL A 4 19.13 -1.84 18.59
CA VAL A 4 19.83 -1.42 17.37
C VAL A 4 18.87 -1.64 16.20
N VAL A 5 18.55 -0.57 15.48
CA VAL A 5 17.77 -0.62 14.23
C VAL A 5 18.75 -0.89 13.09
N PRO A 6 18.66 -2.00 12.34
CA PRO A 6 19.58 -2.24 11.22
C PRO A 6 19.18 -1.41 9.99
N THR A 7 20.14 -0.64 9.50
CA THR A 7 20.11 0.06 8.22
C THR A 7 20.22 -0.96 7.08
N PHE A 8 19.25 -1.03 6.18
CA PHE A 8 19.31 -1.94 5.03
C PHE A 8 20.23 -1.38 3.95
N GLY A 9 21.37 -2.05 3.77
CA GLY A 9 22.31 -1.84 2.68
C GLY A 9 21.74 -2.28 1.34
N SER A 10 22.12 -1.52 0.32
CA SER A 10 21.79 -1.73 -1.09
C SER A 10 22.60 -2.90 -1.65
N LEU A 11 21.95 -3.91 -2.24
CA LEU A 11 22.63 -4.93 -3.05
C LEU A 11 21.91 -5.09 -4.39
N VAL A 12 22.63 -4.70 -5.44
CA VAL A 12 22.31 -4.85 -6.84
C VAL A 12 22.73 -6.25 -7.30
N SER A 13 21.76 -6.95 -7.90
CA SER A 13 21.80 -7.85 -9.08
C SER A 13 23.04 -8.71 -9.36
N ILE A 14 22.83 -10.02 -9.60
CA ILE A 14 23.00 -10.69 -10.90
C ILE A 14 22.69 -12.19 -10.72
N CYS A 15 21.65 -12.70 -11.40
CA CYS A 15 21.51 -14.14 -11.68
C CYS A 15 21.32 -14.33 -13.18
N THR A 16 22.25 -15.07 -13.77
CA THR A 16 22.34 -15.38 -15.20
C THR A 16 21.42 -16.56 -15.57
N ARG A 17 20.90 -16.50 -16.80
CA ARG A 17 19.95 -17.41 -17.46
C ARG A 17 20.37 -18.88 -17.50
N ARG A 18 19.37 -19.78 -17.55
CA ARG A 18 19.41 -21.00 -18.36
C ARG A 18 18.09 -21.19 -19.12
N SER A 19 18.23 -21.55 -20.39
CA SER A 19 17.18 -21.83 -21.38
C SER A 19 16.91 -23.34 -21.52
N GLY A 20 15.72 -23.68 -22.03
CA GLY A 20 15.28 -25.02 -22.46
C GLY A 20 13.90 -25.32 -21.83
N VAL A 21 12.85 -25.78 -22.51
CA VAL A 21 12.70 -26.60 -23.72
C VAL A 21 11.30 -26.37 -24.34
N VAL A 22 11.18 -26.73 -25.62
CA VAL A 22 10.09 -26.67 -26.61
C VAL A 22 8.87 -27.57 -26.31
N GLY A 23 7.66 -27.18 -26.78
CA GLY A 23 6.59 -28.14 -27.16
C GLY A 23 5.13 -27.67 -26.99
N ASN A 24 4.45 -27.32 -28.09
CA ASN A 24 2.98 -27.12 -28.26
C ASN A 24 2.29 -28.50 -28.53
N PRO A 25 0.95 -28.72 -28.61
CA PRO A 25 -0.13 -27.76 -28.87
C PRO A 25 -1.53 -27.96 -28.21
N SER A 26 -2.32 -26.88 -28.29
CA SER A 26 -3.78 -26.78 -28.53
C SER A 26 -4.79 -27.58 -27.69
N LEU A 27 -5.59 -26.86 -26.89
CA LEU A 27 -7.02 -27.13 -26.71
C LEU A 27 -7.81 -25.81 -26.70
N ARG A 28 -8.82 -25.74 -27.58
CA ARG A 28 -9.84 -24.68 -27.63
C ARG A 28 -10.78 -24.83 -26.44
N ALA A 29 -11.01 -23.75 -25.70
CA ALA A 29 -12.17 -23.65 -24.81
C ALA A 29 -12.74 -22.23 -24.81
N ALA A 30 -14.06 -22.20 -24.71
CA ALA A 30 -15.03 -21.11 -24.82
C ALA A 30 -14.59 -19.71 -24.36
N ARG A 31 -14.91 -18.71 -25.21
CA ARG A 31 -14.85 -17.28 -24.92
C ARG A 31 -16.00 -16.88 -23.99
N GLY A 32 -15.78 -16.97 -22.67
CA GLY A 32 -16.55 -16.26 -21.66
C GLY A 32 -16.03 -14.83 -21.52
N ARG A 33 -16.84 -13.83 -21.88
CA ARG A 33 -16.49 -12.41 -21.87
C ARG A 33 -16.65 -11.87 -20.44
N LEU A 34 -15.57 -11.85 -19.66
CA LEU A 34 -15.51 -11.11 -18.39
C LEU A 34 -15.37 -9.59 -18.69
N PRO A 35 -16.20 -8.71 -18.13
CA PRO A 35 -15.97 -7.27 -18.21
C PRO A 35 -14.81 -6.92 -17.25
N SER A 36 -13.57 -7.01 -17.72
CA SER A 36 -12.44 -6.43 -16.99
C SER A 36 -12.36 -4.95 -17.32
N THR A 37 -12.94 -4.09 -16.48
CA THR A 37 -12.59 -2.67 -16.39
C THR A 37 -11.19 -2.55 -15.80
N ARG A 38 -10.18 -2.98 -16.58
CA ARG A 38 -8.78 -2.73 -16.25
C ARG A 38 -8.57 -1.23 -16.29
N CYS A 39 -8.30 -0.65 -15.12
CA CYS A 39 -7.75 0.69 -15.01
C CYS A 39 -6.40 0.67 -15.76
N ARG A 40 -6.38 1.16 -17.01
CA ARG A 40 -5.16 1.23 -17.83
C ARG A 40 -4.28 2.35 -17.27
N PRO A 41 -3.01 2.10 -16.92
CA PRO A 41 -2.09 3.19 -16.61
C PRO A 41 -1.73 3.89 -17.94
N GLN A 42 -2.08 5.17 -18.07
CA GLN A 42 -1.60 6.02 -19.16
C GLN A 42 -0.24 6.60 -18.78
N THR A 43 0.74 6.54 -19.68
CA THR A 43 2.03 7.23 -19.56
C THR A 43 1.83 8.74 -19.74
N ALA A 44 1.35 9.40 -18.68
CA ALA A 44 1.28 10.85 -18.60
C ALA A 44 2.59 11.42 -18.04
N ARG A 45 2.94 12.64 -18.45
CA ARG A 45 3.96 13.48 -17.81
C ARG A 45 3.78 13.40 -16.29
N ARG A 46 4.80 12.99 -15.55
CA ARG A 46 4.74 12.81 -14.09
C ARG A 46 4.52 14.17 -13.43
N MET A 47 3.29 14.42 -12.98
CA MET A 47 2.99 15.55 -12.11
C MET A 47 3.25 15.11 -10.66
N PRO A 48 3.79 15.98 -9.81
CA PRO A 48 3.94 15.69 -8.39
C PRO A 48 2.57 15.41 -7.77
N LEU A 49 2.50 14.46 -6.83
CA LEU A 49 1.24 13.99 -6.22
C LEU A 49 0.38 15.14 -5.65
N GLN A 50 1.03 16.22 -5.20
CA GLN A 50 0.40 17.43 -4.66
C GLN A 50 -0.51 18.17 -5.65
N LEU A 51 -0.25 18.02 -6.95
CA LEU A 51 -0.99 18.71 -8.02
C LEU A 51 -2.05 17.81 -8.67
N LEU A 52 -2.17 16.56 -8.22
CA LEU A 52 -3.18 15.65 -8.71
C LEU A 52 -4.53 15.96 -8.06
N ASP A 53 -5.61 15.83 -8.84
CA ASP A 53 -6.94 15.74 -8.26
C ASP A 53 -7.10 14.43 -7.46
N ALA A 54 -8.22 14.31 -6.75
CA ALA A 54 -8.46 13.17 -5.87
C ALA A 54 -8.43 11.82 -6.62
N GLU A 55 -8.98 11.72 -7.83
CA GLU A 55 -9.02 10.46 -8.58
C GLU A 55 -7.65 10.09 -9.13
N ALA A 56 -6.91 11.07 -9.66
CA ALA A 56 -5.55 10.87 -10.12
C ALA A 56 -4.63 10.46 -8.96
N LEU A 57 -4.83 11.05 -7.77
CA LEU A 57 -4.10 10.65 -6.56
C LEU A 57 -4.46 9.23 -6.12
N ALA A 58 -5.75 8.88 -6.08
CA ALA A 58 -6.19 7.52 -5.78
C ALA A 58 -5.62 6.51 -6.78
N SER A 59 -5.56 6.88 -8.07
CA SER A 59 -4.94 6.05 -9.11
C SER A 59 -3.45 5.82 -8.87
N ALA A 60 -2.72 6.87 -8.45
CA ALA A 60 -1.30 6.76 -8.09
C ALA A 60 -1.09 5.82 -6.89
N TYR A 61 -1.94 5.92 -5.86
CA TYR A 61 -1.89 5.02 -4.71
C TYR A 61 -2.21 3.57 -5.07
N ARG A 62 -3.22 3.33 -5.91
CA ARG A 62 -3.52 1.98 -6.41
C ARG A 62 -2.34 1.36 -7.18
N ALA A 63 -1.58 2.18 -7.89
CA ALA A 63 -0.42 1.75 -8.65
C ALA A 63 0.85 1.61 -7.79
N ALA A 64 0.89 2.21 -6.60
CA ALA A 64 2.06 2.23 -5.74
C ALA A 64 2.48 0.82 -5.29
N ARG A 65 3.76 0.67 -4.98
CA ARG A 65 4.32 -0.56 -4.44
C ARG A 65 4.31 -0.49 -2.94
N TYR A 66 3.70 -1.47 -2.30
CA TYR A 66 3.70 -1.60 -0.86
C TYR A 66 4.42 -2.88 -0.45
N VAL A 67 5.36 -2.77 0.50
CA VAL A 67 6.16 -3.91 0.97
C VAL A 67 6.22 -3.90 2.49
N ALA A 68 5.69 -4.96 3.12
CA ALA A 68 5.72 -5.15 4.56
C ALA A 68 6.89 -6.04 4.98
N ALA A 69 7.58 -5.67 6.06
CA ALA A 69 8.61 -6.48 6.70
C ALA A 69 7.97 -7.42 7.73
N THR A 70 7.71 -8.67 7.33
CA THR A 70 6.99 -9.66 8.15
C THR A 70 7.95 -10.71 8.73
N PRO A 71 7.51 -11.57 9.66
CA PRO A 71 8.32 -12.71 10.13
C PRO A 71 8.76 -13.67 9.02
N ALA A 72 8.01 -13.75 7.91
CA ALA A 72 8.34 -14.55 6.73
C ALA A 72 9.23 -13.81 5.71
N GLY A 73 9.68 -12.59 6.04
CA GLY A 73 10.45 -11.71 5.16
C GLY A 73 9.62 -10.59 4.54
N ALA A 74 10.16 -9.96 3.51
CA ALA A 74 9.52 -8.85 2.81
C ALA A 74 8.41 -9.35 1.89
N LEU A 75 7.17 -8.93 2.13
CA LEU A 75 5.99 -9.36 1.36
C LEU A 75 5.29 -8.17 0.71
N ALA A 76 4.95 -8.32 -0.57
CA ALA A 76 4.29 -7.27 -1.34
C ALA A 76 2.78 -7.25 -1.08
N VAL A 77 2.21 -6.04 -1.05
CA VAL A 77 0.78 -5.77 -0.93
C VAL A 77 0.37 -4.94 -2.15
N ALA A 78 -0.70 -5.35 -2.83
CA ALA A 78 -1.21 -4.67 -4.03
C ALA A 78 -2.70 -4.40 -3.88
N VAL A 79 -3.14 -3.17 -4.19
CA VAL A 79 -4.54 -2.79 -4.12
C VAL A 79 -5.37 -3.61 -5.12
N GLY A 80 -6.53 -4.10 -4.66
CA GLY A 80 -7.45 -4.92 -5.45
C GLY A 80 -7.09 -6.40 -5.52
N ALA A 81 -6.06 -6.87 -4.80
CA ALA A 81 -5.67 -8.27 -4.74
C ALA A 81 -5.67 -8.80 -3.29
N PRO A 82 -5.98 -10.09 -3.05
CA PRO A 82 -5.78 -10.72 -1.75
C PRO A 82 -4.29 -10.90 -1.45
N VAL A 83 -3.93 -11.07 -0.16
CA VAL A 83 -2.51 -11.16 0.25
C VAL A 83 -2.23 -12.41 1.11
N PRO A 84 -2.46 -13.63 0.58
CA PRO A 84 -2.46 -14.86 1.37
C PRO A 84 -1.10 -15.16 2.05
N ALA A 85 0.02 -14.78 1.43
CA ALA A 85 1.34 -14.98 2.03
C ALA A 85 1.55 -14.13 3.29
N LEU A 86 1.08 -12.88 3.27
CA LEU A 86 1.15 -11.98 4.44
C LEU A 86 0.18 -12.46 5.53
N GLU A 87 -1.03 -12.83 5.12
CA GLU A 87 -2.05 -13.38 6.01
C GLU A 87 -1.60 -14.68 6.68
N ALA A 88 -0.83 -15.53 5.99
CA ALA A 88 -0.23 -16.72 6.58
C ALA A 88 0.92 -16.40 7.55
N ALA A 89 1.67 -15.32 7.29
CA ALA A 89 2.81 -14.91 8.12
C ALA A 89 2.39 -14.18 9.41
N ILE A 90 1.20 -13.58 9.44
CA ILE A 90 0.71 -12.78 10.56
C ILE A 90 -0.74 -13.16 10.85
N GLU A 91 -0.99 -13.66 12.05
CA GLU A 91 -2.33 -14.08 12.48
C GLU A 91 -3.17 -12.88 12.94
N ALA A 92 -4.20 -12.57 12.15
CA ALA A 92 -5.21 -11.53 12.37
C ALA A 92 -6.35 -11.66 11.35
N ASP A 93 -7.51 -11.08 11.69
CA ASP A 93 -8.70 -11.04 10.83
C ASP A 93 -8.73 -9.84 9.88
N SER A 94 -7.98 -8.78 10.20
CA SER A 94 -7.86 -7.57 9.40
C SER A 94 -6.44 -7.04 9.39
N PHE A 95 -6.14 -6.26 8.37
CA PHE A 95 -4.86 -5.61 8.17
C PHE A 95 -5.05 -4.20 7.62
N ALA A 96 -4.10 -3.33 7.91
CA ALA A 96 -4.09 -1.97 7.39
C ALA A 96 -2.68 -1.47 7.11
N PHE A 97 -2.57 -0.50 6.19
CA PHE A 97 -1.37 0.31 6.03
C PHE A 97 -1.67 1.77 6.37
N ILE A 98 -0.83 2.38 7.18
CA ILE A 98 -0.86 3.81 7.48
C ILE A 98 0.57 4.38 7.56
N THR A 99 0.72 5.64 7.17
CA THR A 99 1.93 6.43 7.41
C THR A 99 1.55 7.79 8.01
N ALA A 100 2.51 8.48 8.61
CA ALA A 100 2.38 9.88 9.00
C ALA A 100 3.19 10.81 8.08
N TRP A 101 3.90 10.25 7.10
CA TRP A 101 4.76 11.01 6.20
C TRP A 101 3.92 11.76 5.17
N ASN A 102 4.43 12.91 4.75
CA ASN A 102 3.91 13.72 3.64
C ASN A 102 2.37 13.85 3.64
N PRO A 103 1.75 14.32 4.74
CA PRO A 103 0.30 14.41 4.87
C PRO A 103 -0.35 15.10 3.67
N ALA A 104 -1.49 14.55 3.24
CA ALA A 104 -2.19 14.91 2.02
C ALA A 104 -1.33 14.84 0.75
N SER A 105 -0.34 13.92 0.71
CA SER A 105 0.69 13.84 -0.33
C SER A 105 1.53 15.09 -0.50
N ARG A 106 1.67 15.91 0.56
CA ARG A 106 2.49 17.12 0.53
C ARG A 106 3.84 16.85 1.17
N PRO A 107 4.94 16.79 0.38
CA PRO A 107 6.30 16.77 0.88
C PRO A 107 6.51 17.67 2.09
N ARG A 108 7.05 17.05 3.13
CA ARG A 108 7.56 17.72 4.32
C ARG A 108 9.06 17.47 4.42
N ASP A 109 9.73 18.30 5.20
CA ASP A 109 11.09 18.00 5.63
C ASP A 109 11.12 16.71 6.47
N GLU A 110 12.30 16.10 6.51
CA GLU A 110 12.50 14.79 7.10
C GLU A 110 12.27 14.78 8.62
N ASP A 111 12.63 15.86 9.32
CA ASP A 111 12.42 15.99 10.77
C ASP A 111 10.94 16.08 11.12
N ALA A 112 10.17 16.88 10.39
CA ALA A 112 8.72 16.95 10.55
C ALA A 112 8.06 15.58 10.30
N ASN A 113 8.50 14.87 9.26
CA ASN A 113 8.01 13.53 8.94
C ASN A 113 8.35 12.51 10.05
N ARG A 114 9.58 12.53 10.59
CA ARG A 114 9.98 11.68 11.72
C ARG A 114 9.17 11.97 12.97
N ASN A 115 8.97 13.25 13.31
CA ASN A 115 8.19 13.64 14.48
C ASN A 115 6.73 13.20 14.35
N ALA A 116 6.15 13.31 13.16
CA ALA A 116 4.81 12.82 12.88
C ALA A 116 4.73 11.28 13.01
N ASP A 117 5.73 10.55 12.52
CA ASP A 117 5.79 9.08 12.67
C ASP A 117 5.92 8.65 14.13
N LEU A 118 6.74 9.34 14.94
CA LEU A 118 6.83 9.10 16.38
C LEU A 118 5.49 9.33 17.09
N ALA A 119 4.76 10.37 16.71
CA ALA A 119 3.43 10.64 17.26
C ALA A 119 2.42 9.56 16.85
N LEU A 120 2.47 9.06 15.61
CA LEU A 120 1.64 7.94 15.14
C LEU A 120 1.97 6.66 15.92
N VAL A 121 3.25 6.37 16.10
CA VAL A 121 3.75 5.24 16.87
C VAL A 121 3.26 5.30 18.33
N ALA A 122 3.23 6.47 18.94
CA ALA A 122 2.69 6.66 20.29
C ALA A 122 1.18 6.36 20.36
N GLN A 123 0.38 6.89 19.42
CA GLN A 123 -1.07 6.62 19.38
C GLN A 123 -1.38 5.14 19.12
N LEU A 124 -0.67 4.50 18.21
CA LEU A 124 -0.79 3.06 17.96
C LEU A 124 -0.42 2.22 19.19
N GLY A 125 0.50 2.72 20.03
CA GLY A 125 0.84 2.09 21.31
C GLY A 125 -0.30 2.16 22.32
N MET A 126 -1.02 3.30 22.39
CA MET A 126 -2.21 3.44 23.22
C MET A 126 -3.38 2.55 22.78
N LEU A 127 -3.45 2.24 21.47
CA LEU A 127 -4.43 1.31 20.90
C LEU A 127 -3.97 -0.16 20.97
N GLU A 128 -2.82 -0.44 21.60
CA GLU A 128 -2.21 -1.77 21.71
C GLU A 128 -2.08 -2.50 20.36
N SER A 129 -1.92 -1.73 19.27
CA SER A 129 -1.96 -2.26 17.91
C SER A 129 -0.67 -3.01 17.57
N ARG A 130 -0.80 -4.28 17.17
CA ARG A 130 0.31 -5.05 16.61
C ARG A 130 0.69 -4.46 15.25
N ARG A 131 1.99 -4.19 15.06
CA ARG A 131 2.48 -3.50 13.87
C ARG A 131 3.83 -4.02 13.38
N TRP A 132 4.05 -3.85 12.08
CA TRP A 132 5.30 -4.15 11.38
C TRP A 132 5.67 -2.99 10.46
N PRO A 133 6.98 -2.75 10.22
CA PRO A 133 7.39 -1.76 9.23
C PRO A 133 6.85 -2.10 7.84
N MET A 134 6.37 -1.09 7.13
CA MET A 134 5.91 -1.21 5.76
C MET A 134 6.37 0.01 4.98
N ARG A 135 6.74 -0.16 3.72
CA ARG A 135 7.14 0.94 2.83
C ARG A 135 6.15 1.06 1.69
N ALA A 136 5.70 2.29 1.43
CA ALA A 136 5.05 2.66 0.18
C ALA A 136 6.09 3.30 -0.74
N SER A 137 6.03 3.02 -2.04
CA SER A 137 6.92 3.63 -3.02
C SER A 137 6.27 3.77 -4.39
N ALA A 138 6.81 4.67 -5.20
CA ALA A 138 6.46 4.74 -6.61
C ALA A 138 6.82 3.40 -7.30
N PRO A 139 6.13 3.01 -8.39
CA PRO A 139 6.42 1.78 -9.12
C PRO A 139 7.88 1.62 -9.54
N ASP A 140 8.51 2.74 -9.92
CA ASP A 140 9.90 2.81 -10.35
C ASP A 140 10.88 3.23 -9.25
N GLY A 141 10.40 3.46 -8.03
CA GLY A 141 11.25 3.70 -6.86
C GLY A 141 11.75 5.13 -6.68
N ASP A 142 11.36 6.08 -7.54
CA ASP A 142 11.76 7.50 -7.45
C ASP A 142 11.32 8.19 -6.15
N TRP A 143 10.34 7.62 -5.47
CA TRP A 143 9.87 8.04 -4.17
C TRP A 143 9.56 6.82 -3.31
N GLY A 144 9.79 6.92 -2.02
CA GLY A 144 9.27 5.98 -1.05
C GLY A 144 9.22 6.57 0.35
N GLU A 145 8.25 6.11 1.13
CA GLU A 145 8.05 6.54 2.51
C GLU A 145 7.83 5.35 3.44
N PRO A 146 8.34 5.44 4.67
CA PRO A 146 8.05 4.45 5.70
C PRO A 146 6.61 4.60 6.18
N GLY A 147 6.12 3.55 6.81
CA GLY A 147 4.83 3.47 7.46
C GLY A 147 4.70 2.12 8.18
N TRP A 148 3.47 1.77 8.51
CA TRP A 148 3.17 0.65 9.39
C TRP A 148 2.07 -0.22 8.81
N LEU A 149 2.37 -1.52 8.70
CA LEU A 149 1.35 -2.56 8.63
C LEU A 149 0.76 -2.74 10.03
N LEU A 150 -0.55 -2.66 10.16
CA LEU A 150 -1.28 -2.95 11.40
C LEU A 150 -2.06 -4.24 11.23
N ALA A 151 -2.15 -5.05 12.29
CA ALA A 151 -2.93 -6.29 12.28
C ALA A 151 -4.02 -6.25 13.37
N GLY A 152 -5.26 -6.47 12.97
CA GLY A 152 -6.43 -6.48 13.87
C GLY A 152 -7.00 -5.11 14.23
N ILE A 153 -6.61 -4.03 13.51
CA ILE A 153 -7.24 -2.72 13.71
C ILE A 153 -8.64 -2.70 13.08
N ASP A 154 -9.59 -2.05 13.76
CA ASP A 154 -10.91 -1.77 13.20
C ASP A 154 -10.85 -0.60 12.19
N PRO A 155 -11.69 -0.60 11.15
CA PRO A 155 -11.62 0.40 10.09
C PRO A 155 -11.94 1.82 10.59
N GLU A 156 -12.79 1.99 11.61
CA GLU A 156 -13.15 3.32 12.11
C GLU A 156 -11.98 3.98 12.86
N SER A 157 -11.24 3.22 13.67
CA SER A 157 -10.02 3.67 14.32
C SER A 157 -8.92 3.99 13.30
N LEU A 158 -8.77 3.18 12.26
CA LEU A 158 -7.87 3.49 11.15
C LEU A 158 -8.24 4.82 10.48
N ASP A 159 -9.52 5.03 10.19
CA ASP A 159 -9.99 6.24 9.52
C ASP A 159 -9.86 7.49 10.41
N ARG A 160 -10.00 7.35 11.74
CA ARG A 160 -9.71 8.41 12.71
C ARG A 160 -8.23 8.76 12.73
N LEU A 161 -7.33 7.77 12.74
CA LEU A 161 -5.89 7.99 12.64
C LEU A 161 -5.53 8.68 11.32
N ALA A 162 -6.08 8.21 10.20
CA ALA A 162 -5.83 8.80 8.89
C ALA A 162 -6.18 10.29 8.88
N ARG A 163 -7.34 10.68 9.42
CA ARG A 163 -7.75 12.08 9.56
C ARG A 163 -6.85 12.86 10.53
N ALA A 164 -6.52 12.29 11.68
CA ALA A 164 -5.67 12.94 12.69
C ALA A 164 -4.26 13.23 12.18
N PHE A 165 -3.71 12.35 11.34
CA PHE A 165 -2.39 12.52 10.71
C PHE A 165 -2.46 13.15 9.31
N GLY A 166 -3.63 13.67 8.91
CA GLY A 166 -3.83 14.38 7.65
C GLY A 166 -3.53 13.54 6.41
N GLN A 167 -3.66 12.22 6.49
CA GLN A 167 -3.39 11.32 5.37
C GLN A 167 -4.48 11.42 4.31
N ALA A 168 -4.09 11.37 3.02
CA ALA A 168 -5.06 11.35 1.92
C ALA A 168 -5.68 9.96 1.73
N GLY A 169 -4.98 8.90 2.11
CA GLY A 169 -5.54 7.55 2.10
C GLY A 169 -4.71 6.52 2.85
N THR A 170 -5.34 5.39 3.15
CA THR A 170 -4.78 4.22 3.82
C THR A 170 -5.14 2.95 3.06
N LEU A 171 -4.51 1.82 3.40
CA LEU A 171 -5.00 0.52 2.92
C LEU A 171 -5.71 -0.22 4.04
N PHE A 172 -6.72 -0.99 3.71
CA PHE A 172 -7.40 -1.90 4.64
C PHE A 172 -7.90 -3.15 3.92
N TRP A 173 -7.83 -4.30 4.59
CA TRP A 173 -8.50 -5.51 4.16
C TRP A 173 -8.77 -6.46 5.30
N ARG A 174 -9.77 -7.33 5.09
CA ARG A 174 -9.97 -8.52 5.92
C ARG A 174 -9.20 -9.69 5.33
N ARG A 175 -8.85 -10.67 6.15
CA ARG A 175 -8.26 -11.93 5.71
C ARG A 175 -9.10 -12.56 4.59
N GLY A 176 -8.45 -12.99 3.51
CA GLY A 176 -9.11 -13.57 2.34
C GLY A 176 -9.82 -12.56 1.42
N GLU A 177 -9.94 -11.29 1.82
CA GLU A 177 -10.53 -10.24 0.99
C GLU A 177 -9.44 -9.44 0.24
N PRO A 178 -9.76 -8.86 -0.94
CA PRO A 178 -8.85 -7.97 -1.63
C PRO A 178 -8.50 -6.70 -0.84
N VAL A 179 -7.28 -6.22 -0.99
CA VAL A 179 -6.81 -4.93 -0.46
C VAL A 179 -7.66 -3.79 -0.99
N ARG A 180 -8.23 -2.98 -0.10
CA ARG A 180 -8.98 -1.77 -0.44
C ARG A 180 -8.15 -0.54 -0.13
N LEU A 181 -8.15 0.42 -1.05
CA LEU A 181 -7.66 1.76 -0.81
C LEU A 181 -8.79 2.58 -0.17
N ARG A 182 -8.52 3.23 0.97
CA ARG A 182 -9.48 4.10 1.65
C ARG A 182 -9.02 5.54 1.50
N MET A 183 -9.78 6.35 0.78
CA MET A 183 -9.48 7.76 0.51
C MET A 183 -10.25 8.66 1.48
N VAL A 184 -9.52 9.52 2.20
CA VAL A 184 -10.09 10.51 3.13
C VAL A 184 -10.61 11.76 2.39
N LEU A 185 -10.13 11.98 1.17
CA LEU A 185 -10.56 13.10 0.33
C LEU A 185 -12.01 12.90 -0.15
N PRO A 186 -12.74 13.99 -0.47
CA PRO A 186 -14.06 13.88 -1.06
C PRO A 186 -14.06 13.07 -2.35
N LYS A 187 -15.10 12.25 -2.55
CA LYS A 187 -15.26 11.44 -3.75
C LYS A 187 -15.40 12.32 -4.99
N PRO A 188 -14.52 12.21 -6.00
CA PRO A 188 -14.65 12.95 -7.23
C PRO A 188 -15.80 12.40 -8.09
N PRO A 189 -16.52 13.25 -8.82
CA PRO A 189 -17.55 12.82 -9.75
C PRO A 189 -17.01 11.79 -10.76
N GLY A 190 -17.73 10.69 -10.94
CA GLY A 190 -17.36 9.67 -11.92
C GLY A 190 -16.27 8.69 -11.49
N SER A 191 -15.80 8.72 -10.22
CA SER A 191 -14.97 7.64 -9.67
C SER A 191 -15.74 6.32 -9.66
N ARG A 192 -15.14 5.26 -10.26
CA ARG A 192 -15.79 3.96 -10.50
C ARG A 192 -14.93 2.75 -10.11
N CYS A 193 -13.81 2.94 -9.41
CA CYS A 193 -12.95 1.82 -9.07
C CYS A 193 -13.45 1.11 -7.81
N ASP A 194 -13.82 -0.17 -7.94
CA ASP A 194 -14.37 -0.97 -6.84
C ASP A 194 -13.37 -1.26 -5.71
N ALA A 195 -12.07 -1.08 -5.98
CA ALA A 195 -11.00 -1.23 -5.00
C ALA A 195 -10.71 0.05 -4.19
N THR A 196 -11.51 1.10 -4.37
CA THR A 196 -11.38 2.37 -3.65
C THR A 196 -12.64 2.69 -2.87
N ASP A 197 -12.51 2.80 -1.55
CA ASP A 197 -13.51 3.34 -0.64
C ASP A 197 -13.25 4.83 -0.45
N TRP A 198 -14.28 5.66 -0.59
CA TRP A 198 -14.21 7.09 -0.31
C TRP A 198 -14.92 7.36 1.02
N LEU A 199 -14.19 7.92 1.98
CA LEU A 199 -14.64 8.14 3.36
C LEU A 199 -15.35 9.49 3.46
N GLU A 200 -16.60 9.55 3.02
CA GLU A 200 -17.47 10.73 3.13
C GLU A 200 -17.80 11.07 4.59
#